data_AF-A0A7V4KF54-F1
#
_entry.id   AF-A0A7V4KF54-F1
#
_cell.length_a   1.000
_cell.length_b   1.000
_cell.length_c   1.000
_cell.angle_alpha   90.00
_cell.angle_beta   90.00
_cell.angle_gamma   90.00
#
_symmetry.space_group_name_H-M   'P 1'
#
loop_
_entity.id
_entity.type
_entity.pdbx_description
1 polymer ?
#
loop_
_entity_poly.entity_id
_entity_poly.type
_entity_poly.pdbx_seq_one_letter_code
_entity_poly.pdbx_strand_id
1 'polypeptide(L)'
;MVIKMAFKKYWLLIIITVTLVTVQAIISLYLPDLMSKIVDKGITRGDVDYIWSIGGKMLLVSLISVLAAVIASYTSSIVSMGLGRDLRNSVF
;
A
#
# COMPACT_ATOMS: atom_id res chain seq x y z
N MET A 1 -13.37 28.55 11.21
CA MET A 1 -12.49 28.05 12.31
C MET A 1 -12.59 26.52 12.49
N VAL A 2 -13.77 25.91 12.27
CA VAL A 2 -14.06 24.47 12.38
C VAL A 2 -13.21 23.56 11.47
N ILE A 3 -12.87 24.01 10.24
CA ILE A 3 -12.07 23.25 9.27
C ILE A 3 -10.67 22.87 9.80
N LYS A 4 -10.00 23.75 10.57
CA LYS A 4 -8.66 23.48 11.11
C LYS A 4 -8.64 22.37 12.18
N MET A 5 -9.76 22.17 12.88
CA MET A 5 -9.86 21.23 14.00
C MET A 5 -10.19 19.81 13.52
N ALA A 6 -11.03 19.67 12.49
CA ALA A 6 -11.27 18.41 11.79
C ALA A 6 -10.00 17.93 11.06
N PHE A 7 -9.33 18.83 10.32
CA PHE A 7 -8.08 18.51 9.63
C PHE A 7 -7.01 17.95 10.58
N LYS A 8 -6.85 18.49 11.80
CA LYS A 8 -5.79 18.05 12.73
C LYS A 8 -5.94 16.59 13.18
N LYS A 9 -7.17 16.06 13.23
CA LYS A 9 -7.45 14.67 13.63
C LYS A 9 -7.38 13.70 12.45
N TYR A 10 -7.75 14.14 11.24
CA TYR A 10 -7.67 13.33 10.01
C TYR A 10 -6.33 13.41 9.28
N TRP A 11 -5.52 14.45 9.51
CA TRP A 11 -4.19 14.62 8.89
C TRP A 11 -3.24 13.47 9.21
N LEU A 12 -3.32 12.90 10.41
CA LEU A 12 -2.59 11.70 10.80
C LEU A 12 -3.01 10.48 9.96
N LEU A 13 -4.31 10.29 9.72
CA LEU A 13 -4.84 9.20 8.89
C LEU A 13 -4.51 9.39 7.40
N ILE A 14 -4.50 10.64 6.91
CA ILE A 14 -4.10 10.99 5.54
C ILE A 14 -2.62 10.68 5.34
N ILE A 15 -1.73 11.12 6.24
CA ILE A 15 -0.30 10.79 6.18
C ILE A 15 -0.09 9.28 6.20
N ILE A 16 -0.74 8.55 7.12
CA ILE A 16 -0.65 7.09 7.19
C ILE A 16 -1.08 6.43 5.88
N THR A 17 -2.19 6.88 5.29
CA THR A 17 -2.71 6.32 4.03
C THR A 17 -1.76 6.60 2.87
N VAL A 18 -1.24 7.82 2.75
CA VAL A 18 -0.28 8.21 1.72
C VAL A 18 1.01 7.39 1.86
N THR A 19 1.55 7.27 3.07
CA THR A 19 2.73 6.46 3.34
C THR A 19 2.50 4.98 2.97
N LEU A 20 1.37 4.40 3.36
CA LEU A 20 1.03 3.02 2.99
C LEU A 20 0.97 2.82 1.48
N VAL A 21 0.32 3.75 0.75
CA VAL A 21 0.20 3.70 -0.71
C VAL A 21 1.58 3.84 -1.38
N THR A 22 2.45 4.72 -0.88
CA THR A 22 3.82 4.84 -1.39
C THR A 22 4.61 3.55 -1.19
N VAL A 23 4.52 2.94 0.00
CA VAL A 23 5.18 1.66 0.28
C VAL A 23 4.65 0.56 -0.67
N GLN A 24 3.35 0.53 -0.89
CA GLN A 24 2.74 -0.39 -1.85
C GLN A 24 3.23 -0.19 -3.28
N ALA A 25 3.37 1.05 -3.73
CA ALA A 25 3.92 1.36 -5.05
C ALA A 25 5.36 0.85 -5.20
N ILE A 26 6.19 1.01 -4.16
CA ILE A 26 7.55 0.46 -4.13
C ILE A 26 7.52 -1.07 -4.23
N ILE A 27 6.66 -1.74 -3.46
CA ILE A 27 6.52 -3.21 -3.51
C ILE A 27 6.10 -3.68 -4.91
N SER A 28 5.16 -2.97 -5.54
CA SER A 28 4.67 -3.30 -6.87
C SER A 28 5.76 -3.18 -7.95
N LEU A 29 6.77 -2.31 -7.72
CA LEU A 29 7.95 -2.19 -8.56
C LEU A 29 9.06 -3.19 -8.19
N TYR A 30 9.07 -3.69 -6.96
CA TYR A 30 10.04 -4.67 -6.48
C TYR A 30 9.74 -6.09 -6.98
N LEU A 31 8.47 -6.40 -7.28
CA LEU A 31 8.08 -7.66 -7.93
C LEU A 31 8.80 -7.90 -9.28
N PRO A 32 8.78 -6.94 -10.24
CA PRO A 32 9.49 -7.12 -11.51
C PRO A 32 11.02 -7.22 -11.36
N ASP A 33 11.63 -6.55 -10.37
CA ASP A 33 13.05 -6.74 -10.04
C ASP A 33 13.35 -8.17 -9.55
N LEU A 34 12.50 -8.70 -8.66
CA LEU A 34 12.59 -10.10 -8.24
C LEU A 34 12.34 -11.05 -9.42
N MET A 35 11.42 -10.75 -10.35
CA MET A 35 11.22 -11.54 -11.57
C MET A 35 12.46 -11.55 -12.45
N SER A 36 13.11 -10.40 -12.69
CA SER A 36 14.38 -10.36 -13.43
C SER A 36 15.45 -11.22 -12.75
N LYS A 37 15.57 -11.15 -11.41
CA LYS A 37 16.50 -12.03 -10.66
C LYS A 37 16.18 -13.52 -10.78
N ILE A 38 14.90 -13.90 -10.88
CA ILE A 38 14.51 -15.30 -11.17
C ILE A 38 15.03 -15.70 -12.55
N VAL A 39 14.87 -14.85 -13.57
CA VAL A 39 15.30 -15.13 -14.95
C VAL A 39 16.83 -15.17 -15.07
N ASP A 40 17.53 -14.18 -14.51
CA ASP A 40 18.99 -13.99 -14.65
C ASP A 40 19.84 -14.87 -13.73
N LYS A 41 19.28 -15.34 -12.61
CA LYS A 41 20.03 -16.15 -11.63
C LYS A 41 19.43 -17.53 -11.37
N GLY A 42 18.12 -17.70 -11.54
CA GLY A 42 17.47 -19.00 -11.43
C GLY A 42 17.46 -19.73 -12.76
N ILE A 43 16.73 -19.20 -13.74
CA ILE A 43 16.46 -19.89 -15.01
C ILE A 43 17.74 -20.06 -15.84
N THR A 44 18.56 -19.01 -15.98
CA THR A 44 19.82 -19.07 -16.76
C THR A 44 20.89 -19.96 -16.14
N ARG A 45 20.83 -20.22 -14.82
CA ARG A 45 21.74 -21.15 -14.12
C ARG A 45 21.15 -22.54 -13.89
N GLY A 46 19.88 -22.76 -14.23
CA GLY A 46 19.16 -24.01 -13.98
C GLY A 46 18.88 -24.28 -12.49
N ASP A 47 18.92 -23.25 -11.64
CA ASP A 47 18.93 -23.39 -10.18
C ASP A 47 17.49 -23.35 -9.61
N VAL A 48 16.82 -24.51 -9.64
CA VAL A 48 15.37 -24.64 -9.32
C VAL A 48 15.07 -24.32 -7.86
N ASP A 49 15.97 -24.65 -6.94
CA ASP A 49 15.86 -24.32 -5.51
C ASP A 49 15.84 -22.80 -5.26
N TYR A 50 16.63 -22.04 -6.01
CA TYR A 50 16.66 -20.58 -5.94
C TYR A 50 15.32 -19.97 -6.40
N ILE A 51 14.73 -20.53 -7.47
CA ILE A 51 13.43 -20.10 -7.99
C ILE A 51 12.33 -20.33 -6.95
N TRP A 52 12.29 -21.50 -6.30
CA TRP A 52 11.32 -21.81 -5.25
C TRP A 52 11.47 -20.91 -4.02
N SER A 53 12.71 -20.63 -3.58
CA SER A 53 12.98 -19.72 -2.47
C SER A 53 12.55 -18.27 -2.76
N ILE A 54 12.82 -17.76 -3.97
CA ILE A 54 12.42 -16.40 -4.36
C ILE A 54 10.92 -16.31 -4.63
N GLY A 55 10.31 -17.31 -5.25
CA GLY A 55 8.86 -17.38 -5.46
C GLY A 55 8.09 -17.38 -4.13
N GLY A 56 8.58 -18.10 -3.12
CA GLY A 56 8.02 -18.04 -1.76
C GLY A 56 8.10 -16.64 -1.14
N LYS A 57 9.22 -15.92 -1.33
CA LYS A 57 9.36 -14.54 -0.88
C LYS A 57 8.42 -13.58 -1.62
N MET A 58 8.20 -13.77 -2.92
CA MET A 58 7.23 -12.96 -3.68
C MET A 58 5.80 -13.13 -3.14
N LEU A 59 5.42 -14.36 -2.76
CA LEU A 59 4.11 -14.66 -2.20
C LEU A 59 3.88 -13.90 -0.88
N LEU A 60 4.85 -13.91 0.04
CA LEU A 60 4.79 -13.15 1.29
C LEU A 60 4.70 -11.64 1.04
N VAL A 61 5.54 -11.11 0.15
CA VAL A 61 5.56 -9.68 -0.19
C VAL A 61 4.24 -9.23 -0.81
N SER A 62 3.66 -10.03 -1.70
CA SER A 62 2.36 -9.76 -2.30
C SER A 62 1.23 -9.76 -1.27
N LEU A 63 1.22 -10.73 -0.34
CA LEU A 63 0.27 -10.80 0.76
C LEU A 63 0.30 -9.54 1.63
N ILE A 64 1.50 -9.10 2.01
CA ILE A 64 1.70 -7.88 2.81
C ILE A 64 1.23 -6.65 2.02
N SER A 65 1.53 -6.60 0.72
CA SER A 65 1.09 -5.51 -0.15
C SER A 65 -0.43 -5.41 -0.21
N VAL A 66 -1.14 -6.52 -0.45
CA VAL A 66 -2.60 -6.54 -0.52
C VAL A 66 -3.22 -6.10 0.81
N LEU A 67 -2.70 -6.57 1.94
CA LEU A 67 -3.17 -6.15 3.26
C LEU A 67 -2.99 -4.64 3.47
N ALA A 68 -1.83 -4.09 3.09
CA ALA A 68 -1.61 -2.65 3.12
C ALA A 68 -2.61 -1.90 2.20
N ALA A 69 -2.90 -2.42 1.01
CA ALA A 69 -3.88 -1.83 0.08
C ALA A 69 -5.26 -1.69 0.73
N VAL A 70 -5.71 -2.78 1.36
CA VAL A 70 -7.03 -2.85 1.97
C VAL A 70 -7.13 -1.88 3.15
N ILE A 71 -6.11 -1.83 4.02
CA ILE A 71 -6.08 -0.92 5.17
C ILE A 71 -6.04 0.54 4.71
N ALA A 72 -5.25 0.85 3.69
CA ALA A 72 -5.18 2.19 3.10
C ALA A 72 -6.51 2.60 2.48
N SER A 73 -7.15 1.70 1.72
CA SER A 73 -8.45 1.94 1.08
C SER A 73 -9.58 2.14 2.11
N TYR A 74 -9.58 1.35 3.19
CA TYR A 74 -10.54 1.47 4.28
C TYR A 74 -10.39 2.81 5.01
N THR A 75 -9.15 3.20 5.32
CA THR A 75 -8.86 4.48 5.98
C THR A 75 -9.23 5.66 5.07
N SER A 76 -8.90 5.57 3.78
CA SER A 76 -9.26 6.57 2.77
C SER A 76 -10.78 6.78 2.69
N SER A 77 -11.56 5.70 2.69
CA SER A 77 -13.03 5.75 2.66
C SER A 77 -13.61 6.44 3.90
N ILE A 78 -13.05 6.16 5.09
CA ILE A 78 -13.49 6.80 6.35
C ILE A 78 -13.18 8.29 6.35
N VAL A 79 -11.98 8.69 5.90
CA VAL A 79 -11.58 10.10 5.81
C VAL A 79 -12.50 10.84 4.83
N SER A 80 -12.80 10.26 3.67
CA SER A 80 -13.71 10.85 2.67
C SER A 80 -15.13 11.04 3.19
N MET A 81 -15.70 10.01 3.84
CA MET A 81 -17.03 10.10 4.45
C MET A 81 -17.11 11.07 5.63
N GLY A 82 -16.09 11.12 6.48
CA GLY A 82 -16.00 12.04 7.61
C GLY A 82 -15.91 13.50 7.17
N LEU A 83 -15.04 13.80 6.20
CA LEU A 83 -14.93 15.13 5.62
C LEU A 83 -16.21 15.58 4.92
N GLY A 84 -16.87 14.70 4.18
CA GLY A 84 -18.15 15.01 3.52
C GLY A 84 -19.27 15.32 4.51
N ARG A 85 -19.33 14.61 5.64
CA ARG A 85 -20.30 14.86 6.72
C ARG A 85 -20.06 16.20 7.41
N ASP A 86 -18.81 16.51 7.74
CA ASP A 86 -18.45 17.77 8.42
C ASP A 86 -18.67 18.99 7.51
N LEU A 87 -18.41 18.85 6.21
CA LEU A 87 -18.73 19.88 5.21
C LEU A 87 -20.23 20.10 5.08
N ARG A 88 -21.04 19.03 5.02
CA ARG A 88 -22.49 19.14 4.93
C ARG A 88 -23.08 19.83 6.16
N ASN A 89 -22.66 19.48 7.37
CA ASN A 89 -23.10 20.11 8.62
C ASN A 89 -22.63 21.58 8.79
N SER A 90 -21.64 22.02 8.01
CA SER A 90 -21.15 23.40 8.05
C SER A 90 -21.81 24.30 7.00
N VAL A 91 -22.39 23.70 5.95
CA VAL A 91 -23.02 24.41 4.83
C VAL A 91 -24.54 24.47 4.97
N PHE A 92 -25.14 23.47 5.59
CA PHE A 92 -26.57 23.41 5.93
C PHE A 92 -26.75 23.53 7.44
#